data_AF-A0A552UJQ6-F1
#
_entry.id   AF-A0A552UJQ6-F1
#
_cell.length_a   1.000
_cell.length_b   1.000
_cell.length_c   1.000
_cell.angle_alpha   90.00
_cell.angle_beta   90.00
_cell.angle_gamma   90.00
#
_symmetry.space_group_name_H-M   'P 1'
#
loop_
_entity.id
_entity.type
_entity.pdbx_description
1 polymer ?
#
loop_
_entity_poly.entity_id
_entity_poly.type
_entity_poly.pdbx_seq_one_letter_code
_entity_poly.pdbx_strand_id
1 'polypeptide(L)' 'MGIGFRIGIELVVGVVIGAGGGYALDRWLGTAPWLMILGLIVGFAAGLRNVFRLTAEYGAKWDAADAADAADRAEKK' A
#
# COMPACT_ATOMS: atom_id res chain seq x y z
N MET A 1 10.24 -3.47 11.29
CA MET A 1 8.79 -3.58 10.99
C MET A 1 8.60 -4.68 9.95
N GLY A 2 7.75 -5.68 10.21
CA GLY A 2 7.48 -6.74 9.22
C GLY A 2 6.74 -6.20 7.99
N ILE A 3 6.93 -6.84 6.83
CA ILE A 3 6.29 -6.43 5.56
C ILE A 3 4.76 -6.43 5.66
N GLY A 4 4.16 -7.38 6.39
CA GLY A 4 2.72 -7.39 6.65
C GLY A 4 2.23 -6.13 7.38
N PHE A 5 3.00 -5.62 8.34
CA PHE A 5 2.66 -4.38 9.05
C PHE A 5 2.75 -3.17 8.12
N ARG A 6 3.78 -3.11 7.26
CA ARG A 6 3.91 -2.05 6.25
C ARG A 6 2.74 -2.09 5.27
N ILE A 7 2.38 -3.26 4.75
CA ILE A 7 1.21 -3.44 3.89
C ILE A 7 -0.03 -2.91 4.58
N GLY A 8 -0.30 -3.32 5.83
CA GLY A 8 -1.44 -2.85 6.60
C GLY A 8 -1.50 -1.33 6.74
N ILE A 9 -0.37 -0.68 7.07
CA ILE A 9 -0.28 0.78 7.17
C ILE A 9 -0.67 1.46 5.85
N GLU A 10 -0.27 0.92 4.71
CA GLU A 10 -0.48 1.56 3.42
C GLU A 10 -1.97 1.58 3.01
N LEU A 11 -2.73 0.54 3.38
CA LEU A 11 -4.19 0.55 3.24
C LEU A 11 -4.81 1.60 4.18
N VAL A 12 -4.41 1.61 5.45
CA VAL A 12 -4.96 2.52 6.45
C VAL A 12 -4.69 3.97 6.07
N VAL A 13 -3.47 4.28 5.64
CA VAL A 13 -3.07 5.61 5.17
C VAL A 13 -3.90 6.04 3.96
N GLY A 14 -4.07 5.16 2.96
CA GLY A 14 -4.90 5.45 1.79
C GLY A 14 -6.34 5.78 2.16
N VAL A 15 -6.96 4.98 3.03
CA VAL A 15 -8.34 5.20 3.51
C VAL A 15 -8.44 6.48 4.34
N VAL A 16 -7.53 6.74 5.26
CA VAL A 16 -7.54 7.94 6.12
C VAL A 16 -7.39 9.20 5.29
N ILE A 17 -6.48 9.22 4.30
CA ILE A 17 -6.30 10.36 3.39
C ILE A 17 -7.55 10.55 2.53
N GLY A 18 -8.10 9.47 1.96
CA GLY A 18 -9.31 9.54 1.13
C GLY A 18 -10.55 10.02 1.90
N ALA A 19 -10.78 9.44 3.08
CA ALA A 19 -11.88 9.83 3.97
C ALA A 19 -11.72 11.26 4.48
N GLY A 20 -10.52 11.60 4.97
CA GLY A 20 -10.22 12.93 5.52
C GLY A 20 -10.32 14.02 4.46
N GLY A 21 -9.75 13.78 3.27
CA GLY A 21 -9.86 14.70 2.13
C GLY A 21 -11.29 14.85 1.64
N GLY A 22 -12.01 13.74 1.48
CA GLY A 22 -13.42 13.75 1.07
C GLY A 22 -14.32 14.45 2.08
N TYR A 23 -14.09 14.23 3.38
CA TYR A 23 -14.81 14.92 4.45
C TYR A 23 -14.55 16.43 4.46
N ALA A 24 -13.28 16.85 4.29
CA ALA A 24 -12.93 18.26 4.23
C ALA A 24 -13.59 18.96 3.02
N LEU A 25 -13.57 18.30 1.86
CA LEU A 25 -14.25 18.75 0.64
C LEU A 25 -15.76 18.85 0.83
N ASP A 26 -16.38 17.82 1.42
CA ASP A 26 -17.82 17.82 1.72
C ASP A 26 -18.22 18.96 2.65
N ARG A 27 -17.37 19.32 3.61
CA ARG A 27 -17.62 20.45 4.52
C ARG A 27 -17.54 21.80 3.83
N TRP A 28 -16.65 21.94 2.86
CA TRP A 28 -16.43 23.19 2.13
C TRP A 28 -17.50 23.43 1.05
N LEU A 29 -17.94 22.36 0.39
CA LEU A 29 -18.90 22.40 -0.72
C LEU A 29 -20.35 22.13 -0.30
N GLY A 30 -20.57 21.68 0.95
CA GLY A 30 -21.91 21.34 1.46
C GLY A 30 -22.48 20.05 0.86
N THR A 31 -21.64 19.19 0.27
CA THR A 31 -22.03 17.96 -0.44
C THR A 31 -22.05 16.71 0.42
N ALA A 32 -21.89 16.86 1.75
CA ALA A 32 -21.82 15.74 2.67
C ALA A 32 -23.02 14.77 2.50
N PRO A 33 -22.80 13.44 2.36
CA PRO A 33 -21.54 12.69 2.48
C PRO A 33 -20.93 12.21 1.14
N TRP A 34 -21.27 12.83 -0.01
CA TRP A 34 -20.95 12.29 -1.33
C TRP A 34 -19.45 12.25 -1.65
N LEU A 35 -18.72 13.33 -1.37
CA LEU A 35 -17.28 13.38 -1.66
C LEU A 35 -16.48 12.54 -0.67
N MET A 36 -16.98 12.35 0.56
CA MET A 36 -16.41 11.38 1.50
C MET A 36 -16.53 9.95 0.98
N ILE A 37 -17.67 9.54 0.42
CA ILE A 37 -17.86 8.20 -0.16
C ILE A 37 -16.92 8.00 -1.35
N LEU A 38 -16.85 8.98 -2.27
CA LEU A 38 -15.91 8.93 -3.40
C LEU A 38 -14.46 8.91 -2.92
N GLY A 39 -14.13 9.75 -1.95
CA GLY A 39 -12.81 9.83 -1.33
C GLY A 39 -12.40 8.52 -0.68
N LEU A 40 -13.32 7.80 -0.03
CA LEU A 40 -13.08 6.47 0.52
C LEU A 40 -12.73 5.44 -0.56
N ILE A 41 -13.49 5.42 -1.66
CA ILE A 41 -13.25 4.49 -2.78
C ILE A 41 -11.88 4.79 -3.41
N VAL A 42 -11.60 6.06 -3.68
CA VAL A 42 -10.33 6.49 -4.27
C VAL A 42 -9.15 6.21 -3.33
N GLY A 43 -9.30 6.50 -2.05
CA GLY A 43 -8.29 6.25 -1.02
C GLY A 43 -7.98 4.76 -0.86
N PHE A 44 -9.01 3.92 -0.86
CA PHE A 44 -8.85 2.47 -0.84
C PHE A 44 -8.15 1.94 -2.10
N ALA A 45 -8.56 2.41 -3.29
CA ALA A 45 -7.91 2.05 -4.55
C ALA A 45 -6.44 2.49 -4.59
N ALA A 46 -6.12 3.68 -4.07
CA ALA A 46 -4.74 4.16 -3.94
C ALA A 46 -3.93 3.29 -2.97
N GLY A 47 -4.52 2.90 -1.83
CA GLY A 47 -3.92 1.97 -0.88
C GLY A 47 -3.60 0.62 -1.52
N LEU A 48 -4.58 0.00 -2.19
CA LEU A 48 -4.39 -1.26 -2.93
C LEU A 48 -3.29 -1.17 -3.98
N ARG A 49 -3.28 -0.09 -4.77
CA ARG A 49 -2.22 0.13 -5.77
C ARG A 49 -0.84 0.19 -5.14
N ASN A 50 -0.71 0.86 -4.00
CA ASN A 50 0.57 0.93 -3.31
C ASN A 50 1.01 -0.42 -2.73
N VAL A 51 0.06 -1.19 -2.18
CA VAL A 51 0.33 -2.56 -1.72
C VAL A 51 0.86 -3.41 -2.84
N PHE A 52 0.17 -3.47 -3.99
CA PHE A 52 0.63 -4.28 -5.12
C PHE A 52 2.04 -3.90 -5.60
N ARG A 53 2.36 -2.60 -5.59
CA ARG A 53 3.71 -2.12 -5.88
C ARG A 53 4.72 -2.63 -4.86
N LEU A 54 4.38 -2.58 -3.56
CA LEU A 54 5.25 -3.10 -2.51
C LEU A 54 5.45 -4.60 -2.64
N THR A 55 4.39 -5.39 -2.82
CA THR A 55 4.52 -6.84 -2.97
C THR A 55 5.38 -7.21 -4.18
N ALA A 56 5.26 -6.51 -5.30
CA ALA A 56 6.11 -6.73 -6.47
C ALA A 56 7.60 -6.43 -6.17
N GLU A 57 7.89 -5.34 -5.48
CA GLU A 57 9.27 -4.97 -5.12
C GLU A 57 9.89 -5.96 -4.13
N TYR A 58 9.13 -6.38 -3.11
CA TYR A 58 9.61 -7.33 -2.11
C TYR A 58 9.74 -8.75 -2.67
N GLY A 59 8.85 -9.18 -3.58
CA GLY A 59 8.97 -10.47 -4.26
C GLY A 59 10.29 -10.59 -5.02
N ALA A 60 10.61 -9.59 -5.85
CA ALA A 60 11.86 -9.58 -6.61
C ALA A 60 13.12 -9.58 -5.71
N LYS A 61 13.07 -8.90 -4.55
CA LYS A 61 14.17 -8.89 -3.58
C LYS A 61 14.38 -10.24 -2.91
N TRP A 62 13.31 -10.96 -2.60
CA TRP A 62 13.39 -12.28 -1.99
C TRP A 62 13.92 -13.32 -2.96
N ASP A 63 13.43 -13.32 -4.21
CA ASP A 63 13.93 -14.21 -5.26
C ASP A 63 15.44 -14.02 -5.52
N ALA A 64 15.91 -12.76 -5.51
CA ALA A 64 17.31 -12.44 -5.69
C ALA A 64 18.18 -12.86 -4.48
N ALA A 65 17.66 -12.74 -3.26
CA ALA A 65 18.35 -13.18 -2.05
C ALA A 65 18.50 -14.71 -2.05
N ASP A 66 17.42 -15.45 -2.37
CA ASP A 66 17.43 -16.90 -2.45
C ASP A 66 18.42 -17.42 -3.52
N ALA A 67 18.48 -16.74 -4.67
CA ALA A 67 19.44 -17.05 -5.73
C ALA A 67 20.90 -16.81 -5.30
N ALA A 68 21.16 -15.72 -4.57
CA ALA A 68 22.49 -15.42 -4.05
C ALA A 68 22.95 -16.43 -3.00
N ASP A 69 22.07 -16.81 -2.07
CA ASP A 69 22.34 -17.85 -1.07
C ASP A 69 22.56 -19.24 -1.70
N ALA A 70 21.86 -19.55 -2.79
CA ALA A 70 22.07 -20.79 -3.54
C ALA A 70 23.44 -20.81 -4.25
N ALA A 71 23.86 -19.69 -4.83
CA ALA A 71 25.16 -19.55 -5.49
C ALA A 71 26.33 -19.67 -4.50
N ASP A 72 26.26 -18.99 -3.35
CA ASP A 72 27.27 -19.07 -2.28
C ASP A 72 27.41 -20.51 -1.74
N ARG A 73 26.29 -21.24 -1.60
CA ARG A 73 26.32 -22.65 -1.20
C ARG A 73 26.87 -23.59 -2.26
N ALA A 74 26.78 -23.24 -3.54
CA ALA A 74 27.37 -24.03 -4.63
C ALA A 74 28.89 -23.80 -4.74
N GLU A 75 29.37 -22.59 -4.47
CA GLU A 75 30.81 -22.25 -4.48
C GLU A 75 31.57 -22.89 -3.31
N LYS A 76 30.91 -23.05 -2.14
CA LYS A 76 31.53 -23.65 -0.95
C LYS A 76 31.61 -25.19 -0.95
N LYS A 77 31.13 -25.86 -2.00
CA LYS A 77 31.15 -27.33 -2.16
C LYS A 77 32.23 -27.76 -3.13
#